data_AF-A0A162S050-F1
#
_entry.id   AF-A0A162S050-F1
#
_cell.length_a   1.000
_cell.length_b   1.000
_cell.length_c   1.000
_cell.angle_alpha   90.00
_cell.angle_beta   90.00
_cell.angle_gamma   90.00
#
_symmetry.space_group_name_H-M   'P 1'
#
loop_
_entity.id
_entity.type
_entity.pdbx_description
1 polymer ?
#
loop_
_entity_poly.entity_id
_entity_poly.type
_entity_poly.pdbx_seq_one_letter_code
_entity_poly.pdbx_strand_id
1 'polypeptide(L)'
;IHSFQHQHIVKCVAFSPDGSLLATGSNEKLLRIYDLNNPTGDPFIISGHTSGLRHIAFLGNGEKIVSCADDRTVRFWERSTGKEIHRIDFTSIPNGMEVSNDDAILTVASGNTVSFWNTTNFEKIKEYQVPSQVHSASLHPSRSVFVCGGEDFKMYKIDYSNGQELESFKGHFGPVHCVRFSPDGELYASGSEDGTLRLWQTTVGKSYGLWKCSTETPTSSEILSPAKAETAA
;
A
#
# COMPACT_ATOMS: atom_id res chain seq x y z
N ILE A 1 12.96 14.61 -15.56
CA ILE A 1 11.85 14.38 -14.60
C ILE A 1 10.56 14.75 -15.33
N HIS A 2 9.60 13.84 -15.43
CA HIS A 2 8.27 14.11 -15.99
C HIS A 2 7.31 14.48 -14.85
N SER A 3 6.37 15.39 -15.06
CA SER A 3 5.45 15.86 -14.02
C SER A 3 4.01 15.83 -14.51
N PHE A 4 3.15 15.13 -13.76
CA PHE A 4 1.72 15.06 -14.00
C PHE A 4 1.00 16.09 -13.12
N GLN A 5 0.19 16.96 -13.71
CA GLN A 5 -0.44 18.07 -13.00
C GLN A 5 -1.72 17.62 -12.28
N HIS A 6 -1.87 18.06 -11.03
CA HIS A 6 -3.06 17.87 -10.19
C HIS A 6 -3.39 19.20 -9.50
N GLN A 7 -4.68 19.47 -9.28
CA GLN A 7 -5.11 20.71 -8.60
C GLN A 7 -5.01 20.62 -7.07
N HIS A 8 -4.79 19.42 -6.54
CA HIS A 8 -4.61 19.19 -5.12
C HIS A 8 -3.58 18.08 -4.86
N ILE A 9 -3.16 17.95 -3.61
CA ILE A 9 -2.29 16.89 -3.10
C ILE A 9 -2.67 15.52 -3.68
N VAL A 10 -1.70 14.90 -4.36
CA VAL A 10 -1.74 13.48 -4.74
C VAL A 10 -1.38 12.65 -3.52
N LYS A 11 -2.27 11.73 -3.14
CA LYS A 11 -2.14 10.94 -1.92
C LYS A 11 -1.62 9.53 -2.18
N CYS A 12 -1.89 8.98 -3.36
CA CYS A 12 -1.49 7.63 -3.71
C CYS A 12 -1.23 7.48 -5.21
N VAL A 13 -0.38 6.49 -5.51
CA VAL A 13 -0.05 6.08 -6.88
C VAL A 13 0.03 4.54 -6.93
N ALA A 14 -0.24 3.96 -8.09
CA ALA A 14 -0.05 2.53 -8.35
C ALA A 14 0.31 2.30 -9.82
N PHE A 15 1.24 1.39 -10.09
CA PHE A 15 1.51 0.91 -11.45
C PHE A 15 0.60 -0.28 -11.79
N SER A 16 0.23 -0.42 -13.05
CA SER A 16 -0.36 -1.67 -13.54
C SER A 16 0.67 -2.81 -13.49
N PRO A 17 0.24 -4.08 -13.45
CA PRO A 17 1.15 -5.22 -13.37
C PRO A 17 2.17 -5.32 -14.52
N ASP A 18 1.78 -4.87 -15.72
CA ASP A 18 2.64 -4.81 -16.90
C ASP A 18 3.51 -3.52 -16.98
N GLY A 19 3.34 -2.60 -16.02
CA GLY A 19 4.05 -1.32 -15.96
C GLY A 19 3.66 -0.32 -17.05
N SER A 20 2.61 -0.58 -17.84
CA SER A 20 2.18 0.31 -18.92
C SER A 20 1.33 1.48 -18.45
N LEU A 21 0.68 1.37 -17.29
CA LEU A 21 -0.20 2.39 -16.73
C LEU A 21 0.25 2.86 -15.37
N LEU A 22 -0.02 4.14 -15.08
CA LEU A 22 0.10 4.75 -13.77
C LEU A 22 -1.26 5.27 -13.31
N ALA A 23 -1.77 4.72 -12.22
CA ALA A 23 -2.94 5.23 -11.53
C ALA A 23 -2.53 6.20 -10.41
N THR A 24 -3.29 7.27 -10.24
CA THR A 24 -3.08 8.27 -9.19
C THR A 24 -4.40 8.60 -8.51
N GLY A 25 -4.36 8.79 -7.19
CA GLY A 25 -5.49 9.25 -6.39
C GLY A 25 -5.12 10.53 -5.64
N SER A 26 -6.04 11.48 -5.61
CA SER A 26 -5.81 12.80 -5.03
C SER A 26 -7.00 13.27 -4.19
N ASN A 27 -6.79 14.37 -3.46
CA ASN A 27 -7.85 15.07 -2.76
C ASN A 27 -8.89 15.72 -3.70
N GLU A 28 -8.67 15.71 -5.02
CA GLU A 28 -9.66 16.11 -6.02
C GLU A 28 -10.79 15.08 -6.16
N LYS A 29 -10.72 13.94 -5.43
CA LYS A 29 -11.74 12.88 -5.43
C LYS A 29 -11.80 12.09 -6.74
N LEU A 30 -10.83 12.32 -7.62
CA LEU A 30 -10.68 11.69 -8.92
C LEU A 30 -9.55 10.67 -8.90
N LEU A 31 -9.77 9.56 -9.59
CA LEU A 31 -8.71 8.66 -10.03
C LEU A 31 -8.28 9.13 -11.42
N ARG A 32 -6.98 9.22 -11.66
CA ARG A 32 -6.42 9.48 -12.99
C ARG A 32 -5.51 8.33 -13.40
N ILE A 33 -5.74 7.79 -14.59
CA ILE A 33 -4.98 6.69 -15.18
C ILE A 33 -4.22 7.22 -16.38
N TYR A 34 -2.90 7.22 -16.30
CA TYR A 34 -1.99 7.67 -17.35
C TYR A 34 -1.45 6.46 -18.10
N ASP A 35 -1.37 6.56 -19.43
CA ASP A 35 -0.64 5.62 -20.27
C ASP A 35 0.82 6.05 -20.36
N LEU A 36 1.72 5.22 -19.83
CA LEU A 36 3.15 5.52 -19.78
C LEU A 36 3.83 5.35 -21.14
N ASN A 37 3.18 4.70 -22.10
CA ASN A 37 3.62 4.67 -23.49
C ASN A 37 3.22 5.94 -24.27
N ASN A 38 2.30 6.73 -23.72
CA ASN A 38 1.86 8.02 -24.27
C ASN A 38 1.87 9.12 -23.18
N PRO A 39 3.06 9.58 -22.75
CA PRO A 39 3.22 10.48 -21.60
C PRO A 39 2.66 11.88 -21.80
N THR A 40 2.32 12.25 -23.05
CA THR A 40 1.66 13.51 -23.40
C THR A 40 0.15 13.39 -23.51
N GLY A 41 -0.40 12.17 -23.47
CA GLY A 41 -1.83 11.92 -23.52
C GLY A 41 -2.55 12.37 -22.25
N ASP A 42 -3.79 12.82 -22.41
CA ASP A 42 -4.66 13.10 -21.27
C ASP A 42 -4.96 11.81 -20.49
N PRO A 43 -5.05 11.88 -19.15
CA PRO A 43 -5.39 10.71 -18.36
C PRO A 43 -6.85 10.31 -18.58
N PHE A 44 -7.10 9.00 -18.47
CA PHE A 44 -8.45 8.51 -18.26
C PHE A 44 -8.89 8.85 -16.82
N ILE A 45 -10.04 9.51 -16.68
CA ILE A 45 -10.54 10.02 -15.40
C ILE A 45 -11.71 9.15 -14.93
N ILE A 46 -11.65 8.69 -13.68
CA ILE A 46 -12.76 8.03 -13.00
C ILE A 46 -13.21 8.90 -11.83
N SER A 47 -14.51 9.19 -11.81
CA SER A 47 -15.17 9.97 -10.76
C SER A 47 -16.22 9.13 -10.04
N GLY A 48 -16.40 9.35 -8.74
CA GLY A 48 -17.50 8.75 -7.98
C GLY A 48 -17.31 8.82 -6.46
N HIS A 49 -16.05 8.84 -5.99
CA HIS A 49 -15.75 9.18 -4.60
C HIS A 49 -16.22 10.60 -4.26
N THR A 50 -16.73 10.79 -3.04
CA THR A 50 -17.25 12.09 -2.58
C THR A 50 -16.28 12.84 -1.67
N SER A 51 -15.12 12.23 -1.37
CA SER A 51 -14.02 12.81 -0.60
C SER A 51 -12.66 12.35 -1.13
N GLY A 52 -11.57 12.86 -0.55
CA GLY A 52 -10.20 12.64 -1.02
C GLY A 52 -9.79 11.16 -0.97
N LEU A 53 -9.04 10.72 -1.99
CA LEU A 53 -8.55 9.34 -2.05
C LEU A 53 -7.40 9.11 -1.06
N ARG A 54 -7.32 7.89 -0.54
CA ARG A 54 -6.23 7.41 0.32
C ARG A 54 -5.37 6.36 -0.34
N HIS A 55 -5.99 5.37 -0.97
CA HIS A 55 -5.26 4.29 -1.66
C HIS A 55 -5.93 3.94 -2.99
N ILE A 56 -5.11 3.40 -3.91
CA ILE A 56 -5.51 2.88 -5.20
C ILE A 56 -4.64 1.66 -5.52
N ALA A 57 -5.21 0.65 -6.18
CA ALA A 57 -4.48 -0.52 -6.67
C ALA A 57 -5.15 -1.07 -7.93
N PHE A 58 -4.36 -1.68 -8.81
CA PHE A 58 -4.86 -2.47 -9.93
C PHE A 58 -5.20 -3.90 -9.48
N LEU A 59 -6.11 -4.52 -10.21
CA LEU A 59 -6.57 -5.91 -10.02
C LEU A 59 -6.77 -6.58 -11.37
N GLY A 60 -6.67 -7.91 -11.39
CA GLY A 60 -7.01 -8.73 -12.56
C GLY A 60 -6.16 -8.36 -13.77
N ASN A 61 -4.84 -8.34 -13.59
CA ASN A 61 -3.89 -7.94 -14.64
C ASN A 61 -4.14 -6.51 -15.20
N GLY A 62 -4.69 -5.61 -14.37
CA GLY A 62 -4.96 -4.22 -14.74
C GLY A 62 -6.35 -3.97 -15.32
N GLU A 63 -7.21 -4.98 -15.44
CA GLU A 63 -8.58 -4.82 -15.96
C GLU A 63 -9.52 -4.09 -14.97
N LYS A 64 -9.22 -4.17 -13.67
CA LYS A 64 -9.99 -3.53 -12.60
C LYS A 64 -9.11 -2.63 -11.75
N ILE A 65 -9.74 -1.69 -11.08
CA ILE A 65 -9.11 -0.84 -10.07
C ILE A 65 -9.90 -0.96 -8.77
N VAL A 66 -9.21 -0.94 -7.64
CA VAL A 66 -9.81 -0.74 -6.33
C VAL A 66 -9.27 0.55 -5.71
N SER A 67 -10.12 1.33 -5.07
CA SER A 67 -9.74 2.57 -4.38
C SER A 67 -10.48 2.71 -3.05
N CYS A 68 -9.82 3.39 -2.09
CA CYS A 68 -10.46 3.79 -0.83
C CYS A 68 -10.28 5.29 -0.59
N ALA A 69 -11.24 5.89 0.12
CA ALA A 69 -11.29 7.34 0.31
C ALA A 69 -11.85 7.75 1.68
N ASP A 70 -11.70 9.04 1.98
CA ASP A 70 -12.25 9.71 3.16
C ASP A 70 -13.79 9.71 3.22
N ASP A 71 -14.47 9.31 2.14
CA ASP A 71 -15.92 9.13 2.10
C ASP A 71 -16.39 7.82 2.77
N ARG A 72 -15.45 7.11 3.40
CA ARG A 72 -15.65 5.82 4.10
C ARG A 72 -16.06 4.69 3.17
N THR A 73 -15.68 4.78 1.90
CA THR A 73 -15.96 3.73 0.92
C THR A 73 -14.69 3.10 0.38
N VAL A 74 -14.78 1.80 0.11
CA VAL A 74 -13.91 1.10 -0.84
C VAL A 74 -14.74 0.83 -2.08
N ARG A 75 -14.20 1.14 -3.26
CA ARG A 75 -14.90 1.01 -4.53
C ARG A 75 -14.06 0.24 -5.53
N PHE A 76 -14.73 -0.59 -6.32
CA PHE A 76 -14.17 -1.37 -7.41
C PHE A 76 -14.67 -0.81 -8.73
N TRP A 77 -13.78 -0.67 -9.69
CA TRP A 77 -14.04 -0.04 -10.98
C TRP A 77 -13.60 -0.95 -12.11
N GLU A 78 -14.36 -0.94 -13.20
CA GLU A 78 -13.90 -1.47 -14.47
C GLU A 78 -12.96 -0.44 -15.10
N ARG A 79 -11.70 -0.80 -15.34
CA ARG A 79 -10.66 0.16 -15.74
C ARG A 79 -10.93 0.77 -17.12
N SER A 80 -11.49 0.01 -18.05
CA SER A 80 -11.75 0.44 -19.42
C SER A 80 -12.90 1.45 -19.54
N THR A 81 -13.92 1.33 -18.69
CA THR A 81 -15.13 2.16 -18.78
C THR A 81 -15.24 3.18 -17.65
N GLY A 82 -14.48 3.00 -16.56
CA GLY A 82 -14.60 3.80 -15.35
C GLY A 82 -15.89 3.51 -14.56
N LYS A 83 -16.66 2.49 -14.93
CA LYS A 83 -17.90 2.12 -14.26
C LYS A 83 -17.61 1.51 -12.89
N GLU A 84 -18.34 1.96 -11.88
CA GLU A 84 -18.35 1.31 -10.56
C GLU A 84 -18.97 -0.09 -10.68
N ILE A 85 -18.18 -1.11 -10.33
CA ILE A 85 -18.60 -2.51 -10.29
C ILE A 85 -19.24 -2.82 -8.93
N HIS A 86 -18.61 -2.34 -7.87
CA HIS A 86 -19.01 -2.62 -6.49
C HIS A 86 -18.55 -1.54 -5.53
N ARG A 87 -19.29 -1.38 -4.43
CA ARG A 87 -18.99 -0.41 -3.37
C ARG A 87 -19.24 -1.07 -2.02
N ILE A 88 -18.30 -0.83 -1.11
CA ILE A 88 -18.35 -1.26 0.28
C ILE A 88 -18.32 -0.01 1.16
N ASP A 89 -19.31 0.13 2.03
CA ASP A 89 -19.39 1.20 3.01
C ASP A 89 -18.82 0.75 4.37
N PHE A 90 -17.99 1.59 4.96
CA PHE A 90 -17.38 1.38 6.28
C PHE A 90 -17.93 2.38 7.29
N THR A 91 -17.95 1.98 8.57
CA THR A 91 -18.33 2.88 9.67
C THR A 91 -17.27 3.94 9.92
N SER A 92 -16.00 3.57 9.75
CA SER A 92 -14.81 4.42 9.88
C SER A 92 -14.10 4.59 8.53
N ILE A 93 -13.20 5.57 8.45
CA ILE A 93 -12.43 5.82 7.23
C ILE A 93 -11.45 4.64 6.99
N PRO A 94 -11.41 4.03 5.79
CA PRO A 94 -10.41 3.04 5.43
C PRO A 94 -9.05 3.72 5.26
N ASN A 95 -8.24 3.69 6.32
CA ASN A 95 -6.94 4.35 6.38
C ASN A 95 -5.88 3.66 5.52
N GLY A 96 -5.95 2.33 5.43
CA GLY A 96 -4.96 1.51 4.74
C GLY A 96 -5.62 0.42 3.90
N MET A 97 -5.03 0.16 2.73
CA MET A 97 -5.50 -0.87 1.80
C MET A 97 -4.32 -1.59 1.14
N GLU A 98 -4.44 -2.91 1.00
CA GLU A 98 -3.44 -3.77 0.34
C GLU A 98 -4.13 -4.92 -0.40
N VAL A 99 -3.66 -5.21 -1.61
CA VAL A 99 -4.06 -6.38 -2.39
C VAL A 99 -2.97 -7.44 -2.24
N SER A 100 -3.35 -8.71 -2.04
CA SER A 100 -2.39 -9.82 -2.02
C SER A 100 -1.73 -10.04 -3.38
N ASN A 101 -0.52 -10.60 -3.41
CA ASN A 101 0.26 -10.79 -4.64
C ASN A 101 -0.44 -11.62 -5.72
N ASP A 102 -1.39 -12.47 -5.33
CA ASP A 102 -2.18 -13.31 -6.22
C ASP A 102 -3.54 -12.69 -6.59
N ASP A 103 -3.71 -11.40 -6.31
CA ASP A 103 -4.93 -10.61 -6.52
C ASP A 103 -6.18 -11.12 -5.80
N ALA A 104 -6.08 -12.12 -4.91
CA ALA A 104 -7.27 -12.81 -4.37
C ALA A 104 -7.90 -12.12 -3.15
N ILE A 105 -7.10 -11.44 -2.33
CA ILE A 105 -7.54 -10.86 -1.06
C ILE A 105 -7.22 -9.37 -1.03
N LEU A 106 -8.23 -8.58 -0.69
CA LEU A 106 -8.09 -7.19 -0.29
C LEU A 106 -8.08 -7.09 1.24
N THR A 107 -6.99 -6.57 1.79
CA THR A 107 -6.86 -6.22 3.21
C THR A 107 -7.19 -4.74 3.40
N VAL A 108 -8.09 -4.42 4.32
CA VAL A 108 -8.51 -3.05 4.63
C VAL A 108 -8.41 -2.79 6.13
N ALA A 109 -7.65 -1.77 6.50
CA ALA A 109 -7.57 -1.23 7.86
C ALA A 109 -8.52 -0.03 7.99
N SER A 110 -9.50 -0.10 8.89
CA SER A 110 -10.50 0.95 9.11
C SER A 110 -10.90 1.01 10.58
N GLY A 111 -10.81 2.19 11.20
CA GLY A 111 -11.05 2.35 12.63
C GLY A 111 -10.14 1.43 13.43
N ASN A 112 -10.69 0.61 14.32
CA ASN A 112 -9.97 -0.41 15.10
C ASN A 112 -10.12 -1.83 14.50
N THR A 113 -10.36 -1.94 13.21
CA THR A 113 -10.64 -3.21 12.54
C THR A 113 -9.73 -3.43 11.35
N VAL A 114 -9.30 -4.68 11.18
CA VAL A 114 -8.70 -5.18 9.93
C VAL A 114 -9.69 -6.16 9.31
N SER A 115 -10.07 -5.91 8.06
CA SER A 115 -11.02 -6.72 7.31
C SER A 115 -10.40 -7.24 6.02
N PHE A 116 -10.85 -8.41 5.59
CA PHE A 116 -10.34 -9.13 4.43
C PHE A 116 -11.49 -9.47 3.50
N TRP A 117 -11.32 -9.16 2.22
CA TRP A 117 -12.37 -9.25 1.23
C TRP A 117 -11.88 -10.03 0.02
N ASN A 118 -12.76 -10.82 -0.57
CA ASN A 118 -12.49 -11.48 -1.82
C ASN A 118 -12.63 -10.47 -2.96
N THR A 119 -11.61 -10.34 -3.80
CA THR A 119 -11.56 -9.35 -4.89
C THR A 119 -12.38 -9.74 -6.13
N THR A 120 -12.77 -11.01 -6.23
CA THR A 120 -13.54 -11.54 -7.37
C THR A 120 -15.03 -11.38 -7.14
N ASN A 121 -15.54 -11.80 -5.98
CA ASN A 121 -16.96 -11.78 -5.65
C ASN A 121 -17.35 -10.66 -4.66
N PHE A 122 -16.37 -9.89 -4.16
CA PHE A 122 -16.55 -8.74 -3.26
C PHE A 122 -17.08 -9.06 -1.87
N GLU A 123 -17.09 -10.34 -1.48
CA GLU A 123 -17.59 -10.76 -0.18
C GLU A 123 -16.53 -10.59 0.92
N LYS A 124 -16.99 -10.22 2.12
CA LYS A 124 -16.13 -10.19 3.32
C LYS A 124 -15.77 -11.61 3.70
N ILE A 125 -14.47 -11.91 3.74
CA ILE A 125 -13.93 -13.22 4.16
C ILE A 125 -13.83 -13.25 5.68
N LYS A 126 -13.14 -12.26 6.27
CA LYS A 126 -12.77 -12.21 7.69
C LYS A 126 -12.73 -10.77 8.19
N GLU A 127 -12.90 -10.60 9.49
CA GLU A 127 -12.84 -9.31 10.18
C GLU A 127 -12.33 -9.52 11.60
N TYR A 128 -11.36 -8.71 12.00
CA TYR A 128 -10.74 -8.78 13.33
C TYR A 128 -10.67 -7.38 13.93
N GLN A 129 -11.17 -7.25 15.15
CA GLN A 129 -10.95 -6.05 15.95
C GLN A 129 -9.58 -6.13 16.61
N VAL A 130 -8.93 -4.98 16.70
CA VAL A 130 -7.69 -4.81 17.45
C VAL A 130 -7.87 -3.76 18.54
N PRO A 131 -6.99 -3.73 19.56
CA PRO A 131 -7.19 -2.87 20.72
C PRO A 131 -7.10 -1.35 20.45
N SER A 132 -6.56 -0.93 19.30
CA SER A 132 -6.36 0.48 18.94
C SER A 132 -6.76 0.75 17.50
N GLN A 133 -6.88 2.04 17.14
CA GLN A 133 -7.09 2.42 15.74
C GLN A 133 -5.91 1.96 14.89
N VAL A 134 -6.22 1.42 13.71
CA VAL A 134 -5.27 0.90 12.73
C VAL A 134 -5.19 1.84 11.56
N HIS A 135 -3.97 2.18 11.18
CA HIS A 135 -3.71 2.93 9.95
C HIS A 135 -3.35 2.02 8.79
N SER A 136 -2.63 0.93 9.07
CA SER A 136 -2.19 0.00 8.04
C SER A 136 -2.16 -1.42 8.57
N ALA A 137 -2.50 -2.36 7.69
CA ALA A 137 -2.36 -3.79 7.89
C ALA A 137 -1.80 -4.43 6.63
N SER A 138 -1.14 -5.57 6.77
CA SER A 138 -0.59 -6.37 5.68
C SER A 138 -0.74 -7.85 5.97
N LEU A 139 -1.17 -8.61 4.96
CA LEU A 139 -1.38 -10.06 5.05
C LEU A 139 -0.12 -10.78 4.59
N HIS A 140 0.34 -11.75 5.38
CA HIS A 140 1.48 -12.56 4.97
C HIS A 140 1.15 -13.34 3.68
N PRO A 141 2.08 -13.51 2.72
CA PRO A 141 1.82 -14.20 1.45
C PRO A 141 1.25 -15.62 1.59
N SER A 142 1.66 -16.37 2.63
CA SER A 142 1.11 -17.70 2.92
C SER A 142 -0.26 -17.71 3.61
N ARG A 143 -0.80 -16.52 3.94
CA ARG A 143 -2.08 -16.32 4.64
C ARG A 143 -2.15 -16.99 6.02
N SER A 144 -1.01 -17.16 6.68
CA SER A 144 -0.95 -17.69 8.05
C SER A 144 -1.20 -16.61 9.10
N VAL A 145 -0.66 -15.42 8.89
CA VAL A 145 -0.73 -14.28 9.82
C VAL A 145 -0.94 -12.99 9.05
N PHE A 146 -1.41 -11.96 9.75
CA PHE A 146 -1.32 -10.59 9.29
C PHE A 146 -0.69 -9.72 10.37
N VAL A 147 -0.10 -8.60 9.95
CA VAL A 147 0.44 -7.59 10.85
C VAL A 147 -0.30 -6.29 10.67
N CYS A 148 -0.42 -5.51 11.74
CA CYS A 148 -1.00 -4.17 11.68
C CYS A 148 -0.41 -3.24 12.72
N GLY A 149 -0.59 -1.94 12.50
CA GLY A 149 -0.15 -0.88 13.39
C GLY A 149 -0.97 0.39 13.22
N GLY A 150 -0.97 1.23 14.24
CA GLY A 150 -1.69 2.50 14.24
C GLY A 150 -1.38 3.37 15.46
N GLU A 151 -2.41 3.86 16.14
CA GLU A 151 -2.34 4.97 17.10
C GLU A 151 -1.65 4.64 18.43
N ASP A 152 -1.53 3.37 18.84
CA ASP A 152 -0.95 3.02 20.14
C ASP A 152 0.55 2.64 20.08
N PHE A 153 1.16 2.88 18.92
CA PHE A 153 2.60 2.72 18.64
C PHE A 153 3.06 1.25 18.65
N LYS A 154 2.12 0.32 18.80
CA LYS A 154 2.39 -1.11 18.77
C LYS A 154 2.31 -1.67 17.36
N MET A 155 3.10 -2.70 17.17
CA MET A 155 2.92 -3.66 16.09
C MET A 155 2.19 -4.87 16.63
N TYR A 156 1.13 -5.28 15.95
CA TYR A 156 0.37 -6.49 16.23
C TYR A 156 0.66 -7.54 15.17
N LYS A 157 0.85 -8.78 15.59
CA LYS A 157 0.92 -9.96 14.73
C LYS A 157 -0.19 -10.91 15.15
N ILE A 158 -1.09 -11.21 14.23
CA ILE A 158 -2.33 -11.92 14.51
C ILE A 158 -2.45 -13.12 13.59
N ASP A 159 -2.86 -14.26 14.14
CA ASP A 159 -3.17 -15.47 13.39
C ASP A 159 -4.38 -15.22 12.48
N TYR A 160 -4.20 -15.42 11.17
CA TYR A 160 -5.26 -15.15 10.18
C TYR A 160 -6.39 -16.18 10.23
N SER A 161 -6.15 -17.38 10.76
CA SER A 161 -7.15 -18.44 10.81
C SER A 161 -8.18 -18.19 11.92
N ASN A 162 -7.73 -17.79 13.11
CA ASN A 162 -8.57 -17.72 14.31
C ASN A 162 -8.62 -16.32 14.96
N GLY A 163 -7.79 -15.36 14.51
CA GLY A 163 -7.77 -14.00 15.05
C GLY A 163 -7.02 -13.86 16.38
N GLN A 164 -6.30 -14.88 16.81
CA GLN A 164 -5.51 -14.83 18.04
C GLN A 164 -4.33 -13.88 17.86
N GLU A 165 -4.17 -12.93 18.79
CA GLU A 165 -2.95 -12.15 18.90
C GLU A 165 -1.81 -13.09 19.29
N LEU A 166 -0.84 -13.24 18.37
CA LEU A 166 0.35 -14.05 18.60
C LEU A 166 1.40 -13.22 19.33
N GLU A 167 1.58 -11.98 18.89
CA GLU A 167 2.56 -11.06 19.43
C GLU A 167 2.04 -9.61 19.34
N SER A 168 2.31 -8.81 20.38
CA SER A 168 2.25 -7.36 20.28
C SER A 168 3.46 -6.72 20.93
N PHE A 169 4.13 -5.84 20.19
CA PHE A 169 5.34 -5.18 20.65
C PHE A 169 5.17 -3.67 20.58
N LYS A 170 5.58 -2.96 21.64
CA LYS A 170 5.85 -1.53 21.53
C LYS A 170 7.07 -1.33 20.67
N GLY A 171 6.82 -1.26 19.37
CA GLY A 171 7.84 -1.14 18.36
C GLY A 171 8.29 0.28 18.17
N HIS A 172 7.34 1.21 18.10
CA HIS A 172 7.60 2.61 17.80
C HIS A 172 7.31 3.51 19.01
N PHE A 173 7.77 4.76 18.91
CA PHE A 173 7.50 5.81 19.89
C PHE A 173 6.48 6.85 19.40
N GLY A 174 5.77 6.53 18.31
CA GLY A 174 4.70 7.34 17.73
C GLY A 174 3.78 6.49 16.86
N PRO A 175 2.67 7.05 16.33
CA PRO A 175 1.73 6.33 15.49
C PRO A 175 2.43 5.62 14.33
N VAL A 176 2.00 4.39 14.04
CA VAL A 176 2.46 3.65 12.87
C VAL A 176 1.51 3.96 11.71
N HIS A 177 2.04 4.43 10.59
CA HIS A 177 1.22 4.84 9.45
C HIS A 177 1.23 3.83 8.30
N CYS A 178 2.29 3.06 8.15
CA CYS A 178 2.40 2.06 7.09
C CYS A 178 3.07 0.78 7.61
N VAL A 179 2.60 -0.36 7.11
CA VAL A 179 3.14 -1.69 7.42
C VAL A 179 3.00 -2.57 6.20
N ARG A 180 4.05 -3.25 5.74
CA ARG A 180 4.01 -4.17 4.60
C ARG A 180 4.93 -5.38 4.81
N PHE A 181 4.44 -6.56 4.49
CA PHE A 181 5.29 -7.73 4.29
C PHE A 181 6.15 -7.57 3.03
N SER A 182 7.34 -8.17 3.04
CA SER A 182 8.10 -8.43 1.82
C SER A 182 7.36 -9.47 0.96
N PRO A 183 7.58 -9.51 -0.36
CA PRO A 183 6.91 -10.47 -1.24
C PRO A 183 7.16 -11.94 -0.89
N ASP A 184 8.31 -12.26 -0.30
CA ASP A 184 8.66 -13.58 0.22
C ASP A 184 8.09 -13.86 1.63
N GLY A 185 7.54 -12.83 2.27
CA GLY A 185 6.94 -12.91 3.61
C GLY A 185 7.95 -13.00 4.76
N GLU A 186 9.24 -13.06 4.48
CA GLU A 186 10.23 -13.30 5.53
C GLU A 186 10.51 -12.07 6.40
N LEU A 187 10.20 -10.88 5.88
CA LEU A 187 10.33 -9.61 6.55
C LEU A 187 9.01 -8.85 6.50
N TYR A 188 8.83 -7.91 7.42
CA TYR A 188 7.90 -6.80 7.24
C TYR A 188 8.54 -5.50 7.68
N ALA A 189 8.12 -4.40 7.09
CA ALA A 189 8.58 -3.05 7.44
C ALA A 189 7.41 -2.25 8.03
N SER A 190 7.71 -1.39 9.00
CA SER A 190 6.77 -0.41 9.55
C SER A 190 7.36 0.99 9.55
N GLY A 191 6.57 2.00 9.18
CA GLY A 191 6.94 3.41 9.23
C GLY A 191 6.07 4.18 10.22
N SER A 192 6.71 5.04 11.03
CA SER A 192 6.06 5.75 12.13
C SER A 192 6.34 7.25 12.13
N GLU A 193 5.45 8.00 12.77
CA GLU A 193 5.63 9.41 13.11
C GLU A 193 6.82 9.67 14.04
N ASP A 194 7.37 8.63 14.69
CA ASP A 194 8.63 8.75 15.46
C ASP A 194 9.88 9.02 14.60
N GLY A 195 9.70 9.18 13.29
CA GLY A 195 10.76 9.48 12.34
C GLY A 195 11.57 8.25 11.94
N THR A 196 11.14 7.04 12.32
CA THR A 196 11.85 5.79 12.02
C THR A 196 11.03 4.85 11.14
N LEU A 197 11.75 4.12 10.29
CA LEU A 197 11.29 2.88 9.69
C LEU A 197 11.96 1.72 10.42
N ARG A 198 11.20 0.68 10.75
CA ARG A 198 11.71 -0.54 11.37
C ARG A 198 11.46 -1.74 10.47
N LEU A 199 12.43 -2.63 10.46
CA LEU A 199 12.38 -3.89 9.74
C LEU A 199 12.29 -5.03 10.75
N TRP A 200 11.40 -5.97 10.49
CA TRP A 200 11.02 -7.03 11.40
C TRP A 200 11.16 -8.37 10.71
N GLN A 201 11.61 -9.38 11.44
CA GLN A 201 11.66 -10.75 10.92
C GLN A 201 10.37 -11.48 11.25
N THR A 202 9.81 -12.18 10.27
CA THR A 202 8.57 -12.95 10.45
C THR A 202 8.82 -14.24 11.25
N THR A 203 9.96 -14.89 11.00
CA THR A 203 10.43 -16.09 11.70
C THR A 203 11.82 -15.84 12.32
N VAL A 204 12.00 -16.28 13.55
CA VAL A 204 13.29 -16.17 14.25
C VAL A 204 14.29 -17.15 13.64
N GLY A 205 15.46 -16.67 13.20
CA GLY A 205 16.59 -17.53 12.82
C GLY A 205 17.25 -17.22 11.47
N LYS A 206 16.63 -16.40 10.62
CA LYS A 206 17.26 -15.93 9.38
C LYS A 206 17.90 -14.56 9.59
N SER A 207 19.22 -14.48 9.47
CA SER A 207 19.96 -13.22 9.61
C SER A 207 19.95 -12.47 8.28
N TYR A 208 19.43 -11.25 8.29
CA TYR A 208 19.54 -10.32 7.17
C TYR A 208 20.71 -9.36 7.43
N GLY A 209 21.33 -8.85 6.37
CA GLY A 209 22.42 -7.88 6.47
C GLY A 209 22.03 -6.65 7.31
N LEU A 210 23.00 -6.02 7.97
CA LEU A 210 22.78 -4.76 8.67
C LEU A 210 22.50 -3.65 7.65
N TRP A 211 21.26 -3.19 7.60
CA TRP A 211 20.89 -2.01 6.81
C TRP A 211 21.12 -0.76 7.66
N LYS A 212 22.02 0.13 7.21
CA LYS A 212 22.19 1.46 7.80
C LYS A 212 21.42 2.47 6.95
N CYS A 213 20.64 3.31 7.62
CA CYS A 213 20.10 4.51 7.01
C CYS A 213 21.27 5.44 6.67
N SER A 214 21.52 5.70 5.39
CA SER A 214 22.51 6.69 4.96
C SER A 214 21.90 8.07 5.11
N THR A 215 22.31 8.82 6.13
CA THR A 215 21.95 10.24 6.28
C THR A 215 22.82 11.16 5.40
N GLU A 216 23.64 10.59 4.52
CA GLU A 216 24.50 11.34 3.61
C GLU A 216 23.63 12.08 2.59
N THR A 217 23.48 13.38 2.84
CA THR A 217 23.05 14.33 1.81
C THR A 217 24.09 14.25 0.70
N PRO A 218 23.75 13.95 -0.56
CA PRO A 218 24.77 13.89 -1.60
C PRO A 218 25.37 15.28 -1.78
N THR A 219 26.59 15.47 -1.27
CA THR A 219 27.43 16.57 -1.70
C THR A 219 27.71 16.39 -3.18
N SER A 220 27.61 17.47 -3.94
CA SER A 220 27.66 17.55 -5.41
C SER A 220 28.97 17.09 -6.07
N SER A 221 29.81 16.30 -5.39
CA SER A 221 31.12 15.86 -5.87
C SER A 221 31.16 14.42 -6.41
N GLU A 222 30.09 13.62 -6.32
CA GLU A 222 30.07 12.25 -6.87
C GLU A 222 29.37 12.11 -8.23
N ILE A 223 29.54 13.10 -9.11
CA ILE A 223 29.30 12.88 -10.54
C ILE A 223 30.51 12.12 -11.09
N LEU A 224 30.43 10.79 -11.03
CA LEU A 224 31.38 9.87 -11.66
C LEU A 224 31.50 10.16 -13.16
N SER A 225 32.72 10.46 -13.61
CA SER A 225 33.09 10.50 -15.02
C SER A 225 33.04 9.11 -15.66
N PRO A 226 32.72 8.97 -16.96
CA PRO A 226 32.62 7.66 -17.61
C PRO A 226 33.98 6.95 -17.70
N ALA A 227 33.94 5.63 -17.58
CA ALA A 227 35.10 4.74 -17.59
C ALA A 227 35.97 4.91 -18.84
N LYS A 228 37.29 5.04 -18.64
CA LYS A 228 38.30 4.89 -19.69
C LYS A 228 38.28 3.44 -20.20
N ALA A 229 38.13 3.27 -21.51
CA ALA A 229 38.41 2.01 -22.18
C ALA A 229 39.92 1.70 -22.09
N GLU A 230 40.26 0.57 -21.48
CA GLU A 230 41.59 -0.02 -21.62
C GLU A 230 41.77 -0.55 -23.05
N THR A 231 42.81 -0.08 -23.71
CA THR A 231 43.32 -0.65 -24.96
C THR A 231 44.36 -1.71 -24.58
N ALA A 232 44.13 -2.96 -24.97
CA ALA A 232 45.16 -4.00 -24.96
C ALA A 232 45.86 -4.02 -26.33
N ALA A 233 47.19 -4.13 -26.26
CA ALA A 233 48.13 -4.16 -27.37
C ALA A 233 48.02 -5.43 -28.23
#